data_AF-A0A829FLD1-F1
#
_entry.id   AF-A0A829FLD1-F1
#
_cell.length_a   1.000
_cell.length_b   1.000
_cell.length_c   1.000
_cell.angle_alpha   90.00
_cell.angle_beta   90.00
_cell.angle_gamma   90.00
#
_symmetry.space_group_name_H-M   'P 1'
#
loop_
_entity.id
_entity.type
_entity.pdbx_description
1 polymer ?
#
loop_
_entity_poly.entity_id
_entity_poly.type
_entity_poly.pdbx_seq_one_letter_code
_entity_poly.pdbx_strand_id
1 'polypeptide(L)'
;MLFNETQLWFKFDPSNRFIKDFYKVWDSEVFFLAIEDSLLINLYYSNKNYFKIPAAKTRMKKDVYFLFDIVTDVPDARSDHRRYDYIKYTFVDPERYKD
;
A
#
# COMPACT_ATOMS: atom_id res chain seq x y z
N MET A 1 12.33 -3.67 -3.62
CA MET A 1 13.49 -3.62 -2.70
C MET A 1 13.74 -4.98 -2.05
N LEU A 2 14.97 -5.29 -1.62
CA LEU A 2 15.26 -6.44 -0.74
C LEU A 2 15.27 -5.95 0.72
N PHE A 3 14.54 -6.62 1.62
CA PHE A 3 14.39 -6.24 3.01
C PHE A 3 14.25 -7.48 3.90
N ASN A 4 15.16 -7.68 4.87
CA ASN A 4 15.24 -8.90 5.70
C ASN A 4 15.11 -10.19 4.86
N GLU A 5 15.94 -10.31 3.82
CA GLU A 5 15.95 -11.45 2.88
C GLU A 5 14.65 -11.63 2.06
N THR A 6 13.65 -10.76 2.27
CA THR A 6 12.38 -10.75 1.56
C THR A 6 12.36 -9.68 0.49
N GLN A 7 11.99 -10.04 -0.74
CA GLN A 7 11.80 -9.07 -1.82
C GLN A 7 10.39 -8.44 -1.72
N LEU A 8 10.33 -7.11 -1.62
CA LEU A 8 9.09 -6.33 -1.49
C LEU A 8 8.89 -5.41 -2.69
N TRP A 9 7.68 -5.37 -3.27
CA TRP A 9 7.32 -4.43 -4.32
C TRP A 9 5.81 -4.26 -4.47
N PHE A 10 5.38 -3.13 -5.02
CA PHE A 10 4.02 -2.98 -5.54
C PHE A 10 3.94 -3.60 -6.94
N LYS A 11 2.82 -4.24 -7.28
CA LYS A 11 2.58 -4.68 -8.65
C LYS A 11 2.61 -3.50 -9.61
N PHE A 12 3.33 -3.67 -10.72
CA PHE A 12 3.33 -2.71 -11.80
C PHE A 12 1.92 -2.54 -12.39
N ASP A 13 1.46 -1.30 -12.44
CA ASP A 13 0.18 -0.91 -13.03
C ASP A 13 0.42 0.23 -14.03
N PRO A 14 0.31 0.00 -15.35
CA PRO A 14 0.56 1.02 -16.35
C PRO A 14 -0.43 2.19 -16.28
N SER A 15 -1.60 2.00 -15.65
CA SER A 15 -2.57 3.08 -15.46
C SER A 15 -2.21 4.01 -14.30
N ASN A 16 -1.21 3.64 -13.47
CA ASN A 16 -0.81 4.33 -12.25
C ASN A 16 -2.00 4.62 -11.32
N ARG A 17 -2.98 3.72 -11.25
CA ARG A 17 -4.23 3.94 -10.51
C ARG A 17 -3.96 4.18 -9.04
N PHE A 18 -3.07 3.39 -8.44
CA PHE A 18 -2.69 3.56 -7.04
C PHE A 18 -2.16 4.98 -6.76
N ILE A 19 -1.17 5.42 -7.54
CA ILE A 19 -0.54 6.73 -7.37
C ILE A 19 -1.55 7.86 -7.62
N LYS A 20 -2.40 7.73 -8.64
CA LYS A 20 -3.46 8.70 -8.92
C LYS A 20 -4.45 8.81 -7.75
N ASP A 21 -4.89 7.69 -7.21
CA ASP A 21 -5.82 7.69 -6.07
C ASP A 21 -5.15 8.21 -4.80
N PHE A 22 -3.85 7.94 -4.60
CA PHE A 22 -3.05 8.51 -3.51
C PHE A 22 -3.09 10.05 -3.53
N TYR A 23 -2.78 10.67 -4.66
CA TYR A 23 -2.79 12.15 -4.77
C TYR A 23 -4.19 12.76 -4.84
N LYS A 24 -5.24 11.99 -5.18
CA LYS A 24 -6.61 12.45 -5.01
C LYS A 24 -6.97 12.59 -3.53
N VAL A 25 -6.47 11.69 -2.69
CA VAL A 25 -6.77 11.64 -1.26
C VAL A 25 -5.89 12.58 -0.46
N TRP A 26 -4.59 12.60 -0.72
CA TRP A 26 -3.61 13.40 0.01
C TRP A 26 -3.01 14.47 -0.90
N ASP A 27 -3.33 15.73 -0.60
CA ASP A 27 -2.72 16.90 -1.24
C ASP A 27 -1.31 17.11 -0.68
N SER A 28 -0.35 16.38 -1.24
CA SER A 28 1.04 16.44 -0.78
C SER A 28 1.97 16.78 -1.92
N GLU A 29 2.93 17.65 -1.64
CA GLU A 29 4.10 17.89 -2.49
C GLU A 29 5.10 16.72 -2.42
N VAL A 30 4.90 15.78 -1.48
CA VAL A 30 5.76 14.60 -1.34
C VAL A 30 5.51 13.64 -2.51
N PHE A 31 6.56 13.41 -3.29
CA PHE A 31 6.53 12.42 -4.36
C PHE A 31 6.38 11.00 -3.77
N PHE A 32 5.42 10.23 -4.29
CA PHE A 32 5.19 8.83 -3.89
C PHE A 32 6.48 8.00 -3.95
N LEU A 33 7.30 8.20 -4.99
CA LEU A 33 8.59 7.51 -5.14
C LEU A 33 9.53 7.73 -3.94
N ALA A 34 9.43 8.86 -3.25
CA ALA A 34 10.25 9.17 -2.07
C ALA A 34 9.80 8.40 -0.81
N ILE A 35 8.59 7.85 -0.80
CA ILE A 35 8.02 7.13 0.35
C ILE A 35 7.70 5.66 0.06
N GLU A 36 7.84 5.22 -1.19
CA GLU A 36 7.44 3.89 -1.66
C GLU A 36 8.05 2.76 -0.83
N ASP A 37 9.37 2.76 -0.67
CA ASP A 37 10.09 1.74 0.09
C ASP A 37 9.69 1.74 1.58
N SER A 38 9.55 2.92 2.17
CA SER A 38 9.09 3.05 3.58
C SER A 38 7.68 2.50 3.76
N LEU A 39 6.82 2.70 2.76
CA LEU A 39 5.47 2.18 2.77
C LEU A 39 5.44 0.65 2.67
N LEU A 40 6.25 0.08 1.77
CA LEU A 40 6.40 -1.38 1.63
C LEU A 40 6.90 -2.03 2.92
N ILE A 41 7.93 -1.46 3.55
CA ILE A 41 8.46 -1.92 4.84
C ILE A 41 7.37 -1.86 5.92
N ASN A 42 6.61 -0.76 5.98
CA ASN A 42 5.56 -0.60 6.99
C ASN A 42 4.43 -1.62 6.81
N LEU A 43 3.99 -1.87 5.56
CA LEU A 43 3.01 -2.91 5.26
C LEU A 43 3.53 -4.30 5.67
N TYR A 44 4.80 -4.59 5.37
CA TYR A 44 5.43 -5.86 5.72
C TYR A 44 5.49 -6.09 7.23
N TYR A 45 6.06 -5.14 7.98
CA TYR A 45 6.19 -5.27 9.44
C TYR A 45 4.87 -5.25 10.19
N SER A 46 3.91 -4.44 9.75
CA SER A 46 2.58 -4.43 10.37
C SER A 46 1.77 -5.68 10.08
N ASN A 47 2.23 -6.52 9.12
CA ASN A 47 1.50 -7.65 8.56
C ASN A 47 0.09 -7.26 8.10
N LYS A 48 -0.06 -6.04 7.59
CA LYS A 48 -1.33 -5.51 7.07
C LYS A 48 -1.30 -5.48 5.56
N ASN A 49 -2.47 -5.66 4.98
CA ASN A 49 -2.72 -5.48 3.56
C ASN A 49 -3.30 -4.08 3.25
N TYR A 50 -3.16 -3.14 4.17
CA TYR A 50 -3.58 -1.76 3.96
C TYR A 50 -2.72 -0.78 4.75
N PHE A 51 -2.69 0.47 4.29
CA PHE A 51 -2.24 1.60 5.09
C PHE A 51 -3.34 2.65 5.20
N LYS A 52 -3.23 3.48 6.24
CA LYS A 52 -4.17 4.56 6.52
C LYS A 52 -3.52 5.92 6.27
N ILE A 53 -4.22 6.79 5.55
CA ILE A 53 -3.98 8.23 5.58
C ILE A 53 -4.97 8.84 6.58
N PRO A 54 -4.49 9.45 7.68
CA PRO A 54 -5.36 9.97 8.71
C PRO A 54 -6.13 11.20 8.21
N ALA A 55 -7.35 11.41 8.72
CA ALA A 55 -8.24 12.50 8.35
C ALA A 55 -7.56 13.87 8.26
N ALA A 56 -6.66 14.16 9.20
CA ALA A 56 -5.88 15.40 9.27
C ALA A 56 -5.01 15.69 8.03
N LYS A 57 -4.66 14.65 7.26
CA LYS A 57 -3.84 14.76 6.04
C LYS A 57 -4.65 14.62 4.75
N THR A 58 -5.93 14.29 4.85
CA THR A 58 -6.77 14.01 3.67
C THR A 58 -7.55 15.26 3.25
N ARG A 59 -7.77 15.44 1.94
CA ARG A 59 -8.61 16.53 1.40
C ARG A 59 -10.05 16.47 1.94
N MET A 60 -10.54 15.27 2.23
CA MET A 60 -11.91 15.01 2.65
C MET A 60 -12.14 15.06 4.16
N LYS A 61 -11.08 15.26 4.97
CA LYS A 61 -11.14 15.22 6.43
C LYS A 61 -11.74 13.91 6.98
N LYS A 62 -11.44 12.78 6.33
CA LYS A 62 -11.85 11.43 6.76
C LYS A 62 -10.66 10.49 6.70
N ASP A 63 -10.59 9.53 7.60
CA ASP A 63 -9.60 8.46 7.49
C ASP A 63 -9.84 7.70 6.18
N VAL A 64 -8.75 7.47 5.43
CA VAL A 64 -8.79 6.73 4.17
C VAL A 64 -7.82 5.57 4.22
N TYR A 65 -8.29 4.39 3.82
CA TYR A 65 -7.55 3.14 3.86
C TYR A 65 -7.29 2.69 2.43
N PHE A 66 -6.02 2.50 2.06
CA PHE A 66 -5.61 1.97 0.77
C PHE A 66 -5.38 0.47 0.91
N LEU A 67 -6.15 -0.33 0.18
CA LEU A 67 -6.20 -1.79 0.30
C LEU A 67 -5.39 -2.47 -0.81
N PHE A 68 -4.73 -3.55 -0.44
CA PHE A 68 -3.90 -4.38 -1.31
C PHE A 68 -4.29 -5.85 -1.15
N ASP A 69 -4.15 -6.62 -2.23
CA ASP A 69 -3.97 -8.06 -2.14
C ASP A 69 -2.49 -8.35 -1.92
N ILE A 70 -2.19 -9.36 -1.11
CA ILE A 70 -0.82 -9.79 -0.83
C ILE A 70 -0.57 -11.08 -1.60
N VAL A 71 0.45 -11.07 -2.46
CA VAL A 71 0.88 -12.24 -3.23
C VAL A 71 2.25 -12.68 -2.75
N THR A 72 2.35 -13.94 -2.29
CA THR A 72 3.56 -14.57 -1.74
C THR A 72 3.98 -15.83 -2.50
N ASP A 73 3.23 -16.19 -3.54
CA ASP A 73 3.40 -17.38 -4.37
C ASP A 73 3.73 -17.00 -5.82
N VAL A 74 4.64 -16.05 -6.00
CA VAL A 74 5.13 -15.62 -7.31
C VAL A 74 5.97 -16.75 -7.91
N PRO A 75 5.59 -17.29 -9.09
CA PRO A 75 6.37 -18.30 -9.78
C PRO A 75 7.80 -17.82 -10.04
N ASP A 76 8.77 -18.73 -9.95
CA ASP A 76 10.21 -18.50 -10.21
C ASP A 76 10.94 -17.56 -9.24
N ALA A 77 10.31 -17.09 -8.17
CA ALA A 77 11.00 -16.40 -7.08
C ALA A 77 11.74 -17.43 -6.19
N ARG A 78 13.07 -17.46 -6.27
CA ARG A 78 13.92 -18.33 -5.44
C ARG A 78 14.09 -17.86 -3.98
N SER A 79 13.48 -16.74 -3.63
CA SER A 79 13.61 -16.06 -2.35
C SER A 79 12.25 -15.66 -1.82
N ASP A 80 12.14 -15.49 -0.50
CA ASP A 80 10.94 -14.96 0.14
C ASP A 80 10.57 -13.64 -0.51
N HIS A 81 9.28 -13.46 -0.74
CA HIS A 81 8.79 -12.27 -1.42
C HIS A 81 7.38 -11.94 -0.99
N ARG A 82 7.06 -10.66 -1.13
CA ARG A 82 5.72 -10.15 -0.90
C ARG A 82 5.43 -9.02 -1.86
N ARG A 83 4.49 -9.28 -2.79
CA ARG A 83 3.98 -8.29 -3.72
C ARG A 83 2.65 -7.74 -3.22
N TYR A 84 2.50 -6.43 -3.30
CA TYR A 84 1.26 -5.73 -2.95
C TYR A 84 0.53 -5.26 -4.20
N ASP A 85 -0.66 -5.81 -4.42
CA ASP A 85 -1.49 -5.54 -5.59
C ASP A 85 -2.60 -4.57 -5.19
N TYR A 86 -2.55 -3.32 -5.68
CA TYR A 86 -3.53 -2.31 -5.26
C TYR A 86 -4.96 -2.65 -5.73
N ILE A 87 -5.90 -2.70 -4.78
CA ILE A 87 -7.31 -3.01 -5.05
C ILE A 87 -8.13 -1.73 -5.19
N LYS A 88 -8.17 -0.91 -4.14
CA LYS A 88 -8.97 0.32 -4.01
C LYS A 88 -8.61 1.06 -2.72
N TYR A 89 -9.13 2.27 -2.57
CA TYR A 89 -9.23 2.92 -1.26
C TYR A 89 -10.67 2.87 -0.73
N THR A 90 -10.83 3.01 0.58
CA THR A 90 -12.12 3.03 1.28
C THR A 90 -12.09 4.00 2.47
N PHE A 91 -13.26 4.47 2.90
CA PHE A 91 -13.43 5.29 4.11
C PHE A 91 -13.80 4.46 5.35
N VAL A 92 -14.03 3.16 5.16
CA VAL A 92 -14.39 2.24 6.23
C VAL A 92 -13.15 1.50 6.69
N ASP A 93 -12.95 1.47 8.00
CA ASP A 93 -11.85 0.73 8.63
C ASP A 93 -11.96 -0.78 8.29
N PRO A 94 -10.95 -1.37 7.60
CA PRO A 94 -10.96 -2.78 7.23
C PRO A 94 -10.99 -3.74 8.41
N GLU A 95 -10.56 -3.31 9.60
CA GLU A 95 -10.57 -4.15 10.80
C GLU A 95 -11.98 -4.35 11.36
N ARG A 96 -12.96 -3.52 10.97
CA ARG A 96 -14.36 -3.65 11.45
C ARG A 96 -15.09 -4.90 10.96
N TYR A 97 -14.53 -5.60 9.98
CA TYR A 97 -15.14 -6.78 9.36
C TYR A 97 -14.37 -8.07 9.63
N LYS A 98 -13.40 -8.03 10.55
CA LYS A 98 -12.73 -9.22 11.05
C LYS A 98 -13.54 -9.75 12.23
N ASP A 99 -14.55 -10.54 11.90
CA ASP A 99 -15.21 -11.44 12.86
C ASP A 99 -14.36 -12.70 13.07
#